data_AF-A0A2T0TAZ9-F1
#
_entry.id   AF-A0A2T0TAZ9-F1
#
_cell.length_a   1.000
_cell.length_b   1.000
_cell.length_c   1.000
_cell.angle_alpha   90.00
_cell.angle_beta   90.00
_cell.angle_gamma   90.00
#
_symmetry.space_group_name_H-M   'P 1'
#
loop_
_entity.id
_entity.type
_entity.pdbx_description
1 polymer ?
#
loop_
_entity_poly.entity_id
_entity_poly.type
_entity_poly.pdbx_seq_one_letter_code
_entity_poly.pdbx_strand_id
1 'polypeptide(L)'
;MGAKEQEVVPLHAGFDVVYRGFHRRQVIDHIDNLEDQLRYTSLDRAEAMAQAADLRKLLEMTRQDLEDARSRVERLEMSPSTTAGATERLHRMLLLAEDESAELRIRADREVSSLRQRTEVELAEHREQAEREIAELRAEAEEQGRLAREAAANRAAELDQREVELERRAAEIEAEYARRLAEVDAECAAAMEQAQLDADILLEETAGQCNRLETESEERRVMAQLVFDEELAKRSAEADRHIAEQEALVKSRGEFVVKVASREAQRRIAEIQQHSAELVELRRTVSSQLIAARSALEAAAERVPGLVPEQVSSTENGAIALRA
;
A
#
# COMPACT_ATOMS: atom_id res chain seq x y z
N MET A 1 -123.81 -33.30 -14.72
CA MET A 1 -122.79 -32.58 -15.51
C MET A 1 -122.21 -33.55 -16.53
N GLY A 2 -122.58 -33.54 -17.80
CA GLY A 2 -123.61 -32.77 -18.50
C GLY A 2 -123.48 -33.16 -19.97
N ALA A 3 -124.44 -33.91 -20.52
CA ALA A 3 -124.37 -34.34 -21.90
C ALA A 3 -124.45 -33.09 -22.79
N LYS A 4 -123.32 -32.70 -23.38
CA LYS A 4 -123.33 -31.75 -24.48
C LYS A 4 -124.02 -32.44 -25.65
N GLU A 5 -125.27 -32.06 -25.87
CA GLU A 5 -125.96 -32.32 -27.12
C GLU A 5 -125.00 -31.94 -28.25
N GLN A 6 -124.72 -32.86 -29.15
CA GLN A 6 -123.97 -32.54 -30.36
C GLN A 6 -124.89 -31.69 -31.24
N GLU A 7 -124.81 -30.38 -31.01
CA GLU A 7 -125.43 -29.35 -31.83
C GLU A 7 -125.01 -29.62 -33.28
N VAL A 8 -125.93 -30.20 -34.05
CA VAL A 8 -125.65 -30.67 -35.41
C VAL A 8 -125.48 -29.45 -36.28
N VAL A 9 -124.21 -29.00 -36.41
CA VAL A 9 -123.84 -27.78 -37.12
C VAL A 9 -124.50 -27.82 -38.49
N PRO A 10 -125.47 -26.93 -38.76
CA PRO A 10 -126.22 -26.99 -40.01
C PRO A 10 -125.26 -26.60 -41.14
N LEU A 11 -124.95 -27.57 -42.02
CA LEU A 11 -124.08 -27.41 -43.19
C LEU A 11 -124.75 -26.55 -44.28
N HIS A 12 -125.13 -25.32 -43.93
CA HIS A 12 -125.60 -24.28 -44.83
C HIS A 12 -124.41 -23.46 -45.36
N ALA A 13 -123.41 -24.17 -45.90
CA ALA A 13 -122.46 -23.60 -46.85
C ALA A 13 -123.20 -23.37 -48.17
N GLY A 14 -124.04 -22.32 -48.21
CA GLY A 14 -124.85 -21.98 -49.37
C GLY A 14 -123.97 -21.78 -50.61
N PHE A 15 -124.17 -22.62 -51.63
CA PHE A 15 -123.43 -22.50 -52.88
C PHE A 15 -123.89 -21.28 -53.67
N ASP A 16 -122.94 -20.50 -54.18
CA ASP A 16 -123.22 -19.35 -55.03
C ASP A 16 -123.94 -19.79 -56.30
N VAL A 17 -125.01 -19.08 -56.68
CA VAL A 17 -125.82 -19.41 -57.85
C VAL A 17 -125.39 -18.55 -59.04
N VAL A 18 -124.95 -19.23 -60.10
CA VAL A 18 -124.56 -18.65 -61.39
C VAL A 18 -125.71 -18.83 -62.38
N TYR A 19 -125.66 -18.17 -63.54
CA TYR A 19 -126.67 -18.32 -64.59
C TYR A 19 -126.76 -19.78 -65.06
N ARG A 20 -127.84 -20.48 -64.65
CA ARG A 20 -128.01 -21.95 -64.63
C ARG A 20 -127.10 -22.72 -63.66
N GLY A 21 -127.34 -22.54 -62.36
CA GLY A 21 -127.03 -23.55 -61.32
C GLY A 21 -125.98 -23.10 -60.31
N PHE A 22 -125.64 -23.99 -59.37
CA PHE A 22 -124.62 -23.73 -58.36
C PHE A 22 -123.22 -23.64 -58.96
N HIS A 23 -122.34 -22.86 -58.32
CA HIS A 23 -120.95 -22.70 -58.69
C HIS A 23 -120.20 -24.03 -58.55
N ARG A 24 -120.10 -24.78 -59.66
CA ARG A 24 -119.60 -26.17 -59.72
C ARG A 24 -118.31 -26.41 -58.94
N ARG A 25 -117.37 -25.46 -58.94
CA ARG A 25 -116.12 -25.58 -58.19
C ARG A 25 -116.35 -25.61 -56.68
N GLN A 26 -117.16 -24.69 -56.14
CA GLN A 26 -117.50 -24.65 -54.71
C GLN A 26 -118.24 -25.92 -54.26
N VAL A 27 -119.04 -26.53 -55.15
CA VAL A 27 -119.70 -27.83 -54.90
C VAL A 27 -118.69 -28.97 -54.82
N ILE A 28 -117.69 -29.01 -55.72
CA ILE A 28 -116.60 -29.99 -55.68
C ILE A 28 -115.75 -29.78 -54.42
N ASP A 29 -115.24 -28.55 -54.20
CA ASP A 29 -114.42 -28.18 -53.05
C ASP A 29 -115.12 -28.51 -51.70
N HIS A 30 -116.47 -28.55 -51.67
CA HIS A 30 -117.26 -28.98 -50.50
C HIS A 30 -117.47 -30.50 -50.42
N ILE A 31 -117.70 -31.19 -51.54
CA ILE A 31 -117.79 -32.66 -51.56
C ILE A 31 -116.44 -33.27 -51.15
N ASP A 32 -115.33 -32.78 -51.70
CA ASP A 32 -113.97 -33.22 -51.35
C ASP A 32 -113.72 -33.06 -49.84
N ASN A 33 -114.15 -31.94 -49.26
CA ASN A 33 -114.07 -31.67 -47.81
C ASN A 33 -114.98 -32.60 -46.98
N LEU A 34 -116.18 -32.95 -47.48
CA LEU A 34 -117.05 -33.93 -46.82
C LEU A 34 -116.50 -35.36 -46.92
N GLU A 35 -115.86 -35.74 -48.04
CA GLU A 35 -115.18 -37.02 -48.19
C GLU A 35 -113.97 -37.13 -47.26
N ASP A 36 -113.16 -36.08 -47.13
CA ASP A 36 -112.09 -36.03 -46.13
C ASP A 36 -112.62 -36.06 -44.69
N GLN A 37 -113.69 -35.32 -44.35
CA GLN A 37 -114.32 -35.40 -43.03
C GLN A 37 -114.85 -36.80 -42.71
N LEU A 38 -115.51 -37.46 -43.67
CA LEU A 38 -116.00 -38.84 -43.55
C LEU A 38 -114.84 -39.83 -43.38
N ARG A 39 -113.71 -39.57 -44.07
CA ARG A 39 -112.47 -40.36 -43.95
C ARG A 39 -111.81 -40.18 -42.58
N TYR A 40 -111.64 -38.95 -42.10
CA TYR A 40 -111.06 -38.66 -40.77
C TYR A 40 -111.92 -39.25 -39.65
N THR A 41 -113.24 -39.05 -39.67
CA THR A 41 -114.15 -39.65 -38.69
C THR A 41 -114.22 -41.18 -38.79
N SER A 42 -114.03 -41.77 -39.96
CA SER A 42 -113.91 -43.23 -40.12
C SER A 42 -112.60 -43.79 -39.57
N LEU A 43 -111.50 -43.02 -39.64
CA LEU A 43 -110.21 -43.37 -39.06
C LEU A 43 -110.25 -43.24 -37.52
N ASP A 44 -110.74 -42.12 -37.00
CA ASP A 44 -110.94 -41.89 -35.56
C ASP A 44 -111.84 -42.96 -34.93
N ARG A 45 -112.97 -43.29 -35.58
CA ARG A 45 -113.82 -44.42 -35.16
C ARG A 45 -113.10 -45.76 -35.16
N ALA A 46 -112.21 -46.01 -36.13
CA ALA A 46 -111.44 -47.25 -36.18
C ALA A 46 -110.38 -47.32 -35.07
N GLU A 47 -109.71 -46.20 -34.78
CA GLU A 47 -108.76 -46.10 -33.67
C GLU A 47 -109.46 -46.26 -32.31
N ALA A 48 -110.56 -45.55 -32.08
CA ALA A 48 -111.38 -45.69 -30.88
C ALA A 48 -111.91 -47.14 -30.69
N MET A 49 -112.24 -47.84 -31.78
CA MET A 49 -112.61 -49.27 -31.72
C MET A 49 -111.42 -50.18 -31.37
N ALA A 50 -110.21 -49.88 -31.82
CA ALA A 50 -108.99 -50.60 -31.43
C ALA A 50 -108.66 -50.36 -29.95
N GLN A 51 -108.61 -49.09 -29.51
CA GLN A 51 -108.40 -48.72 -28.11
C GLN A 51 -109.45 -49.39 -27.18
N ALA A 52 -110.73 -49.44 -27.60
CA ALA A 52 -111.78 -50.12 -26.86
C ALA A 52 -111.62 -51.66 -26.83
N ALA A 53 -110.97 -52.28 -27.81
CA ALA A 53 -110.65 -53.70 -27.80
C ALA A 53 -109.47 -54.00 -26.84
N ASP A 54 -108.42 -53.18 -26.86
CA ASP A 54 -107.27 -53.32 -25.96
C ASP A 54 -107.66 -53.08 -24.50
N LEU A 55 -108.49 -52.07 -24.21
CA LEU A 55 -109.03 -51.84 -22.87
C LEU A 55 -109.90 -53.00 -22.38
N ARG A 56 -110.70 -53.64 -23.25
CA ARG A 56 -111.43 -54.88 -22.89
C ARG A 56 -110.50 -56.03 -22.57
N LYS A 57 -109.41 -56.20 -23.33
CA LYS A 57 -108.40 -57.24 -23.07
C LYS A 57 -107.70 -57.01 -21.72
N LEU A 58 -107.31 -55.78 -21.41
CA LEU A 58 -106.71 -55.42 -20.12
C LEU A 58 -107.69 -55.63 -18.96
N LEU A 59 -108.96 -55.28 -19.13
CA LEU A 59 -110.00 -55.52 -18.13
C LEU A 59 -110.24 -57.02 -17.87
N GLU A 60 -110.20 -57.86 -18.91
CA GLU A 60 -110.40 -59.30 -18.73
C GLU A 60 -109.17 -59.99 -18.12
N MET A 61 -107.96 -59.59 -18.51
CA MET A 61 -106.71 -60.03 -17.85
C MET A 61 -106.73 -59.68 -16.36
N THR A 62 -106.96 -58.41 -16.02
CA THR A 62 -106.98 -57.95 -14.62
C THR A 62 -108.13 -58.53 -13.79
N ARG A 63 -109.26 -58.90 -14.41
CA ARG A 63 -110.30 -59.70 -13.75
C ARG A 63 -109.82 -61.10 -13.42
N GLN A 64 -109.18 -61.78 -14.37
CA GLN A 64 -108.68 -63.14 -14.15
C GLN A 64 -107.54 -63.15 -13.12
N ASP A 65 -106.59 -62.21 -13.18
CA ASP A 65 -105.54 -62.02 -12.18
C ASP A 65 -106.11 -61.82 -10.76
N LEU A 66 -107.21 -61.07 -10.64
CA LEU A 66 -107.89 -60.75 -9.40
C LEU A 66 -108.71 -61.95 -8.85
N GLU A 67 -109.32 -62.75 -9.71
CA GLU A 67 -110.03 -63.97 -9.29
C GLU A 67 -109.04 -65.10 -8.90
N ASP A 68 -107.93 -65.22 -9.63
CA ASP A 68 -106.80 -66.06 -9.22
C ASP A 68 -106.20 -65.59 -7.89
N ALA A 69 -106.10 -64.28 -7.65
CA ALA A 69 -105.65 -63.73 -6.37
C ALA A 69 -106.64 -64.03 -5.23
N ARG A 70 -107.95 -63.88 -5.45
CA ARG A 70 -108.99 -64.27 -4.50
C ARG A 70 -108.91 -65.74 -4.13
N SER A 71 -108.84 -66.62 -5.13
CA SER A 71 -108.78 -68.06 -4.87
C SER A 71 -107.48 -68.47 -4.16
N ARG A 72 -106.36 -67.77 -4.38
CA ARG A 72 -105.13 -67.92 -3.58
C ARG A 72 -105.32 -67.50 -2.13
N VAL A 73 -105.98 -66.36 -1.88
CA VAL A 73 -106.28 -65.88 -0.51
C VAL A 73 -107.24 -66.82 0.22
N GLU A 74 -108.33 -67.25 -0.42
CA GLU A 74 -109.29 -68.19 0.16
C GLU A 74 -108.63 -69.53 0.54
N ARG A 75 -107.74 -70.07 -0.33
CA ARG A 75 -106.95 -71.27 -0.01
C ARG A 75 -106.01 -71.10 1.19
N LEU A 76 -105.51 -69.88 1.44
CA LEU A 76 -104.67 -69.56 2.61
C LEU A 76 -105.51 -69.40 3.88
N GLU A 77 -106.67 -68.74 3.79
CA GLU A 77 -107.57 -68.48 4.92
C GLU A 77 -108.27 -69.76 5.42
N MET A 78 -108.68 -70.64 4.51
CA MET A 78 -109.43 -71.87 4.83
C MET A 78 -108.58 -73.00 5.42
N SER A 79 -107.24 -72.89 5.46
CA SER A 79 -106.36 -74.01 5.87
C SER A 79 -105.00 -73.65 6.50
N PRO A 80 -104.94 -72.73 7.48
CA PRO A 80 -103.69 -72.27 8.12
C PRO A 80 -102.98 -73.31 9.00
N SER A 81 -103.55 -74.49 9.21
CA SER A 81 -102.95 -75.63 9.93
C SER A 81 -102.46 -76.75 9.01
N THR A 82 -102.67 -76.66 7.70
CA THR A 82 -102.16 -77.64 6.74
C THR A 82 -100.68 -77.41 6.43
N THR A 83 -99.93 -78.48 6.14
CA THR A 83 -98.52 -78.38 5.74
C THR A 83 -98.35 -77.48 4.51
N ALA A 84 -99.25 -77.58 3.52
CA ALA A 84 -99.24 -76.72 2.33
C ALA A 84 -99.44 -75.23 2.69
N GLY A 85 -100.42 -74.89 3.52
CA GLY A 85 -100.64 -73.52 4.01
C GLY A 85 -99.54 -72.99 4.93
N ALA A 86 -98.73 -73.86 5.54
CA ALA A 86 -97.49 -73.47 6.23
C ALA A 86 -96.36 -73.18 5.22
N THR A 87 -96.12 -74.06 4.25
CA THR A 87 -95.11 -73.88 3.20
C THR A 87 -95.35 -72.63 2.37
N GLU A 88 -96.58 -72.35 1.96
CA GLU A 88 -96.92 -71.17 1.14
C GLU A 88 -96.67 -69.85 1.90
N ARG A 89 -96.99 -69.81 3.20
CA ARG A 89 -96.67 -68.64 4.04
C ARG A 89 -95.18 -68.47 4.28
N LEU A 90 -94.43 -69.56 4.46
CA LEU A 90 -92.97 -69.50 4.55
C LEU A 90 -92.34 -69.01 3.23
N HIS A 91 -92.84 -69.48 2.08
CA HIS A 91 -92.40 -69.00 0.78
C HIS A 91 -92.69 -67.51 0.61
N ARG A 92 -93.90 -67.04 0.97
CA ARG A 92 -94.24 -65.60 0.94
C ARG A 92 -93.41 -64.77 1.92
N MET A 93 -93.08 -65.28 3.11
CA MET A 93 -92.19 -64.60 4.05
C MET A 93 -90.75 -64.51 3.52
N LEU A 94 -90.26 -65.54 2.81
CA LEU A 94 -88.96 -65.50 2.15
C LEU A 94 -88.94 -64.47 1.01
N LEU A 95 -89.97 -64.46 0.14
CA LEU A 95 -90.10 -63.45 -0.92
C LEU A 95 -90.14 -62.02 -0.36
N LEU A 96 -90.93 -61.77 0.70
CA LEU A 96 -90.97 -60.46 1.35
C LEU A 96 -89.63 -60.06 1.99
N ALA A 97 -88.86 -61.03 2.52
CA ALA A 97 -87.52 -60.78 3.05
C ALA A 97 -86.47 -60.58 1.94
N GLU A 98 -86.65 -61.18 0.77
CA GLU A 98 -85.86 -60.94 -0.44
C GLU A 98 -86.14 -59.54 -1.01
N ASP A 99 -87.42 -59.14 -1.09
CA ASP A 99 -87.86 -57.79 -1.47
C ASP A 99 -87.30 -56.73 -0.49
N GLU A 100 -87.47 -56.92 0.82
CA GLU A 100 -86.91 -56.02 1.84
C GLU A 100 -85.37 -55.96 1.76
N SER A 101 -84.71 -57.09 1.52
CA SER A 101 -83.25 -57.13 1.32
C SER A 101 -82.81 -56.38 0.05
N ALA A 102 -83.63 -56.40 -1.01
CA ALA A 102 -83.37 -55.65 -2.24
C ALA A 102 -83.59 -54.14 -2.02
N GLU A 103 -84.66 -53.73 -1.32
CA GLU A 103 -84.88 -52.34 -0.93
C GLU A 103 -83.76 -51.79 -0.04
N LEU A 104 -83.30 -52.56 0.94
CA LEU A 104 -82.20 -52.18 1.83
C LEU A 104 -80.88 -52.02 1.07
N ARG A 105 -80.59 -52.87 0.08
CA ARG A 105 -79.43 -52.70 -0.83
C ARG A 105 -79.56 -51.42 -1.65
N ILE A 106 -80.69 -51.22 -2.32
CA ILE A 106 -80.96 -50.02 -3.12
C ILE A 106 -80.86 -48.75 -2.28
N ARG A 107 -81.26 -48.79 -1.00
CA ARG A 107 -81.10 -47.68 -0.05
C ARG A 107 -79.63 -47.46 0.31
N ALA A 108 -78.92 -48.51 0.70
CA ALA A 108 -77.49 -48.43 1.03
C ALA A 108 -76.64 -47.93 -0.14
N ASP A 109 -76.91 -48.37 -1.37
CA ASP A 109 -76.20 -47.91 -2.58
C ASP A 109 -76.44 -46.41 -2.83
N ARG A 110 -77.67 -45.91 -2.60
CA ARG A 110 -77.99 -44.48 -2.69
C ARG A 110 -77.31 -43.66 -1.59
N GLU A 111 -77.29 -44.17 -0.36
CA GLU A 111 -76.63 -43.52 0.77
C GLU A 111 -75.11 -43.45 0.58
N VAL A 112 -74.47 -44.56 0.16
CA VAL A 112 -73.05 -44.62 -0.20
C VAL A 112 -72.72 -43.71 -1.39
N SER A 113 -73.58 -43.67 -2.42
CA SER A 113 -73.40 -42.76 -3.56
C SER A 113 -73.49 -41.29 -3.14
N SER A 114 -74.49 -40.91 -2.33
CA SER A 114 -74.62 -39.55 -1.82
C SER A 114 -73.50 -39.16 -0.86
N LEU A 115 -72.98 -40.09 -0.05
CA LEU A 115 -71.84 -39.85 0.82
C LEU A 115 -70.56 -39.61 0.00
N ARG A 116 -70.29 -40.46 -1.01
CA ARG A 116 -69.16 -40.29 -1.93
C ARG A 116 -69.20 -38.92 -2.60
N GLN A 117 -70.33 -38.55 -3.20
CA GLN A 117 -70.50 -37.25 -3.86
C GLN A 117 -70.23 -36.07 -2.93
N ARG A 118 -70.66 -36.13 -1.66
CA ARG A 118 -70.34 -35.09 -0.66
C ARG A 118 -68.84 -35.05 -0.36
N THR A 119 -68.23 -36.19 -0.05
CA THR A 119 -66.79 -36.25 0.23
C THR A 119 -65.92 -35.88 -0.98
N GLU A 120 -66.39 -36.12 -2.21
CA GLU A 120 -65.72 -35.71 -3.44
C GLU A 120 -65.75 -34.18 -3.63
N VAL A 121 -66.87 -33.53 -3.28
CA VAL A 121 -66.99 -32.06 -3.25
C VAL A 121 -66.15 -31.46 -2.12
N GLU A 122 -66.28 -31.96 -0.89
CA GLU A 122 -65.51 -31.52 0.28
C GLU A 122 -63.98 -31.64 0.04
N LEU A 123 -63.53 -32.74 -0.57
CA LEU A 123 -62.12 -32.93 -0.97
C LEU A 123 -61.69 -32.04 -2.13
N ALA A 124 -62.60 -31.64 -3.03
CA ALA A 124 -62.29 -30.69 -4.09
C ALA A 124 -62.16 -29.26 -3.53
N GLU A 125 -63.08 -28.84 -2.66
CA GLU A 125 -63.04 -27.54 -1.96
C GLU A 125 -61.77 -27.40 -1.10
N HIS A 126 -61.41 -28.42 -0.32
CA HIS A 126 -60.18 -28.40 0.47
C HIS A 126 -58.90 -28.42 -0.37
N ARG A 127 -58.91 -29.06 -1.55
CA ARG A 127 -57.78 -28.97 -2.50
C ARG A 127 -57.66 -27.56 -3.08
N GLU A 128 -58.76 -26.97 -3.52
CA GLU A 128 -58.74 -25.61 -4.06
C GLU A 128 -58.31 -24.58 -3.01
N GLN A 129 -58.75 -24.74 -1.75
CA GLN A 129 -58.29 -23.94 -0.61
C GLN A 129 -56.77 -24.07 -0.42
N ALA A 130 -56.24 -25.29 -0.31
CA ALA A 130 -54.81 -25.52 -0.14
C ALA A 130 -53.97 -25.05 -1.35
N GLU A 131 -54.48 -25.17 -2.58
CA GLU A 131 -53.81 -24.68 -3.78
C GLU A 131 -53.76 -23.14 -3.82
N ARG A 132 -54.81 -22.45 -3.36
CA ARG A 132 -54.83 -20.99 -3.18
C ARG A 132 -53.85 -20.54 -2.09
N GLU A 133 -53.89 -21.14 -0.90
CA GLU A 133 -52.95 -20.84 0.19
C GLU A 133 -51.49 -21.04 -0.23
N ILE A 134 -51.19 -22.11 -0.96
CA ILE A 134 -49.85 -22.38 -1.50
C ILE A 134 -49.45 -21.36 -2.59
N ALA A 135 -50.40 -20.87 -3.39
CA ALA A 135 -50.14 -19.83 -4.39
C ALA A 135 -49.88 -18.46 -3.74
N GLU A 136 -50.65 -18.10 -2.71
CA GLU A 136 -50.48 -16.87 -1.93
C GLU A 136 -49.13 -16.86 -1.21
N LEU A 137 -48.80 -17.92 -0.46
CA LEU A 137 -47.51 -18.05 0.22
C LEU A 137 -46.31 -18.04 -0.74
N ARG A 138 -46.46 -18.54 -1.99
CA ARG A 138 -45.43 -18.44 -3.03
C ARG A 138 -45.27 -17.01 -3.53
N ALA A 139 -46.38 -16.32 -3.82
CA ALA A 139 -46.35 -14.93 -4.26
C ALA A 139 -45.73 -14.01 -3.20
N GLU A 140 -46.06 -14.21 -1.92
CA GLU A 140 -45.41 -13.52 -0.80
C GLU A 140 -43.91 -13.82 -0.73
N ALA A 141 -43.49 -15.09 -0.81
CA ALA A 141 -42.08 -15.46 -0.76
C ALA A 141 -41.28 -14.93 -1.96
N GLU A 142 -41.88 -14.88 -3.16
CA GLU A 142 -41.28 -14.29 -4.36
C GLU A 142 -41.13 -12.77 -4.23
N GLU A 143 -42.14 -12.06 -3.71
CA GLU A 143 -42.11 -10.62 -3.48
C GLU A 143 -41.12 -10.24 -2.37
N GLN A 144 -41.11 -10.94 -1.23
CA GLN A 144 -40.08 -10.75 -0.20
C GLN A 144 -38.69 -11.05 -0.75
N GLY A 145 -38.55 -12.08 -1.59
CA GLY A 145 -37.32 -12.38 -2.32
C GLY A 145 -36.91 -11.29 -3.31
N ARG A 146 -37.86 -10.60 -3.97
CA ARG A 146 -37.61 -9.46 -4.85
C ARG A 146 -37.11 -8.26 -4.04
N LEU A 147 -37.86 -7.86 -3.01
CA LEU A 147 -37.52 -6.75 -2.12
C LEU A 147 -36.17 -6.96 -1.42
N ALA A 148 -35.85 -8.19 -0.99
CA ALA A 148 -34.56 -8.52 -0.40
C ALA A 148 -33.38 -8.39 -1.40
N ARG A 149 -33.58 -8.80 -2.67
CA ARG A 149 -32.57 -8.62 -3.74
C ARG A 149 -32.37 -7.15 -4.08
N GLU A 150 -33.44 -6.37 -4.18
CA GLU A 150 -33.39 -4.92 -4.44
C GLU A 150 -32.70 -4.17 -3.29
N ALA A 151 -33.03 -4.50 -2.04
CA ALA A 151 -32.34 -3.95 -0.86
C ALA A 151 -30.85 -4.34 -0.79
N ALA A 152 -30.50 -5.56 -1.23
CA ALA A 152 -29.10 -5.99 -1.32
C ALA A 152 -28.33 -5.27 -2.44
N ALA A 153 -28.94 -5.12 -3.63
CA ALA A 153 -28.35 -4.41 -4.76
C ALA A 153 -28.14 -2.91 -4.47
N ASN A 154 -29.11 -2.27 -3.83
CA ASN A 154 -28.99 -0.87 -3.41
C ASN A 154 -27.86 -0.69 -2.38
N ARG A 155 -27.73 -1.61 -1.40
CA ARG A 155 -26.62 -1.58 -0.43
C ARG A 155 -25.26 -1.85 -1.06
N ALA A 156 -25.17 -2.71 -2.07
CA ALA A 156 -23.94 -2.91 -2.84
C ALA A 156 -23.55 -1.61 -3.55
N ALA A 157 -24.47 -1.00 -4.31
CA ALA A 157 -24.22 0.26 -4.99
C ALA A 157 -23.87 1.43 -4.03
N GLU A 158 -24.45 1.48 -2.83
CA GLU A 158 -24.04 2.41 -1.76
C GLU A 158 -22.61 2.17 -1.26
N LEU A 159 -22.16 0.92 -1.20
CA LEU A 159 -20.80 0.58 -0.78
C LEU A 159 -19.80 0.88 -1.90
N ASP A 160 -20.09 0.49 -3.14
CA ASP A 160 -19.28 0.79 -4.33
C ASP A 160 -19.05 2.31 -4.47
N GLN A 161 -20.11 3.11 -4.27
CA GLN A 161 -20.02 4.58 -4.27
C GLN A 161 -19.15 5.12 -3.13
N ARG A 162 -19.25 4.55 -1.92
CA ARG A 162 -18.42 4.95 -0.77
C ARG A 162 -16.96 4.54 -0.94
N GLU A 163 -16.69 3.40 -1.57
CA GLU A 163 -15.33 2.95 -1.90
C GLU A 163 -14.67 3.94 -2.86
N VAL A 164 -15.33 4.27 -3.98
CA VAL A 164 -14.84 5.28 -4.93
C VAL A 164 -14.70 6.68 -4.29
N GLU A 165 -15.59 7.09 -3.39
CA GLU A 165 -15.42 8.33 -2.63
C GLU A 165 -14.21 8.29 -1.68
N LEU A 166 -13.92 7.15 -1.04
CA LEU A 166 -12.79 6.99 -0.13
C LEU A 166 -11.47 6.91 -0.89
N GLU A 167 -11.41 6.17 -2.00
CA GLU A 167 -10.26 6.15 -2.92
C GLU A 167 -9.93 7.56 -3.43
N ARG A 168 -10.95 8.31 -3.88
CA ARG A 168 -10.77 9.68 -4.33
C ARG A 168 -10.22 10.58 -3.22
N ARG A 169 -10.77 10.51 -2.00
CA ARG A 169 -10.30 11.31 -0.85
C ARG A 169 -8.87 10.91 -0.43
N ALA A 170 -8.53 9.62 -0.52
CA ALA A 170 -7.16 9.15 -0.27
C ALA A 170 -6.19 9.74 -1.30
N ALA A 171 -6.52 9.69 -2.59
CA ALA A 171 -5.71 10.29 -3.65
C ALA A 171 -5.60 11.83 -3.55
N GLU A 172 -6.67 12.52 -3.10
CA GLU A 172 -6.63 13.96 -2.78
C GLU A 172 -5.65 14.25 -1.65
N ILE A 173 -5.72 13.48 -0.54
CA ILE A 173 -4.85 13.62 0.64
C ILE A 173 -3.39 13.26 0.30
N GLU A 174 -3.14 12.20 -0.46
CA GLU A 174 -1.80 11.82 -0.93
C GLU A 174 -1.18 12.90 -1.82
N ALA A 175 -1.98 13.51 -2.71
CA ALA A 175 -1.53 14.63 -3.53
C ALA A 175 -1.24 15.89 -2.71
N GLU A 176 -1.98 16.16 -1.63
CA GLU A 176 -1.70 17.25 -0.69
C GLU A 176 -0.41 16.99 0.11
N TYR A 177 -0.20 15.77 0.62
CA TYR A 177 1.05 15.40 1.30
C TYR A 177 2.25 15.45 0.36
N ALA A 178 2.13 14.97 -0.88
CA ALA A 178 3.21 15.03 -1.87
C ALA A 178 3.59 16.48 -2.23
N ARG A 179 2.61 17.39 -2.33
CA ARG A 179 2.86 18.84 -2.49
C ARG A 179 3.57 19.41 -1.27
N ARG A 180 3.10 19.12 -0.06
CA ARG A 180 3.72 19.62 1.18
C ARG A 180 5.14 19.12 1.39
N LEU A 181 5.44 17.88 1.00
CA LEU A 181 6.80 17.36 1.03
C LEU A 181 7.70 18.10 0.02
N ALA A 182 7.23 18.28 -1.22
CA ALA A 182 7.99 19.02 -2.24
C ALA A 182 8.18 20.51 -1.91
N GLU A 183 7.22 21.14 -1.23
CA GLU A 183 7.34 22.50 -0.69
C GLU A 183 8.44 22.56 0.38
N VAL A 184 8.42 21.65 1.37
CA VAL A 184 9.42 21.59 2.45
C VAL A 184 10.81 21.22 1.92
N ASP A 185 10.92 20.28 0.98
CA ASP A 185 12.20 19.92 0.35
C ASP A 185 12.81 21.11 -0.41
N ALA A 186 11.98 21.92 -1.08
CA ALA A 186 12.42 23.14 -1.76
C ALA A 186 12.82 24.26 -0.78
N GLU A 187 12.06 24.45 0.31
CA GLU A 187 12.42 25.39 1.39
C GLU A 187 13.73 24.99 2.07
N CYS A 188 13.94 23.70 2.37
CA CYS A 188 15.18 23.19 2.93
C CYS A 188 16.36 23.32 1.96
N ALA A 189 16.17 23.07 0.66
CA ALA A 189 17.22 23.25 -0.35
C ALA A 189 17.64 24.73 -0.45
N ALA A 190 16.68 25.65 -0.52
CA ALA A 190 16.95 27.10 -0.56
C ALA A 190 17.63 27.60 0.73
N ALA A 191 17.24 27.10 1.89
CA ALA A 191 17.88 27.42 3.17
C ALA A 191 19.32 26.88 3.26
N MET A 192 19.60 25.70 2.68
CA MET A 192 20.97 25.17 2.59
C MET A 192 21.83 25.98 1.62
N GLU A 193 21.30 26.40 0.47
CA GLU A 193 22.01 27.26 -0.49
C GLU A 193 22.34 28.63 0.13
N GLN A 194 21.39 29.25 0.83
CA GLN A 194 21.64 30.50 1.58
C GLN A 194 22.70 30.32 2.67
N ALA A 195 22.62 29.25 3.47
CA ALA A 195 23.61 28.97 4.51
C ALA A 195 25.01 28.65 3.95
N GLN A 196 25.11 28.12 2.73
CA GLN A 196 26.39 27.95 2.03
C GLN A 196 26.96 29.29 1.57
N LEU A 197 26.14 30.15 0.95
CA LEU A 197 26.56 31.49 0.52
C LEU A 197 27.01 32.36 1.71
N ASP A 198 26.26 32.36 2.82
CA ASP A 198 26.63 33.08 4.04
C ASP A 198 27.95 32.55 4.65
N ALA A 199 28.17 31.23 4.58
CA ALA A 199 29.42 30.61 5.05
C ALA A 199 30.62 30.96 4.15
N ASP A 200 30.45 30.92 2.83
CA ASP A 200 31.50 31.28 1.87
C ASP A 200 31.88 32.77 2.01
N ILE A 201 30.90 33.68 2.16
CA ILE A 201 31.15 35.11 2.44
C ILE A 201 31.95 35.27 3.74
N LEU A 202 31.56 34.56 4.81
CA LEU A 202 32.28 34.62 6.09
C LEU A 202 33.71 34.06 5.99
N LEU A 203 33.93 33.04 5.17
CA LEU A 203 35.26 32.49 4.89
C LEU A 203 36.12 33.47 4.06
N GLU A 204 35.56 34.15 3.06
CA GLU A 204 36.27 35.20 2.32
C GLU A 204 36.60 36.41 3.22
N GLU A 205 35.66 36.86 4.05
CA GLU A 205 35.90 37.96 5.00
C GLU A 205 36.98 37.60 6.04
N THR A 206 36.93 36.40 6.62
CA THR A 206 37.91 35.98 7.64
C THR A 206 39.28 35.71 7.03
N ALA A 207 39.37 35.09 5.84
CA ALA A 207 40.61 34.97 5.09
C ALA A 207 41.19 36.36 4.73
N GLY A 208 40.34 37.30 4.31
CA GLY A 208 40.72 38.70 4.05
C GLY A 208 41.23 39.42 5.30
N GLN A 209 40.70 39.13 6.48
CA GLN A 209 41.20 39.65 7.77
C GLN A 209 42.53 39.00 8.16
N CYS A 210 42.67 37.68 8.04
CA CYS A 210 43.92 36.96 8.29
C CYS A 210 45.05 37.48 7.39
N ASN A 211 44.82 37.58 6.08
CA ASN A 211 45.82 38.09 5.13
C ASN A 211 46.28 39.51 5.48
N ARG A 212 45.36 40.41 5.89
CA ARG A 212 45.73 41.76 6.36
C ARG A 212 46.62 41.72 7.60
N LEU A 213 46.23 40.94 8.62
CA LEU A 213 47.00 40.78 9.85
C LEU A 213 48.36 40.14 9.62
N GLU A 214 48.48 39.22 8.66
CA GLU A 214 49.76 38.67 8.22
C GLU A 214 50.62 39.74 7.54
N THR A 215 50.09 40.51 6.57
CA THR A 215 50.84 41.61 5.94
C THR A 215 51.28 42.67 6.95
N GLU A 216 50.42 43.10 7.88
CA GLU A 216 50.80 44.02 8.96
C GLU A 216 51.88 43.42 9.88
N SER A 217 51.84 42.11 10.14
CA SER A 217 52.83 41.40 10.95
C SER A 217 54.18 41.31 10.22
N GLU A 218 54.17 41.06 8.91
CA GLU A 218 55.37 41.05 8.06
C GLU A 218 55.98 42.44 7.93
N GLU A 219 55.19 43.48 7.66
CA GLU A 219 55.65 44.87 7.66
C GLU A 219 56.30 45.26 8.99
N ARG A 220 55.66 44.92 10.12
CA ARG A 220 56.23 45.16 11.47
C ARG A 220 57.52 44.37 11.71
N ARG A 221 57.63 43.13 11.20
CA ARG A 221 58.86 42.32 11.27
C ARG A 221 59.98 42.93 10.44
N VAL A 222 59.71 43.34 9.21
CA VAL A 222 60.68 43.99 8.31
C VAL A 222 61.16 45.31 8.91
N MET A 223 60.24 46.15 9.42
CA MET A 223 60.61 47.40 10.09
C MET A 223 61.44 47.16 11.36
N ALA A 224 61.12 46.14 12.15
CA ALA A 224 61.91 45.76 13.32
C ALA A 224 63.31 45.22 12.94
N GLN A 225 63.42 44.46 11.85
CA GLN A 225 64.70 43.99 11.30
C GLN A 225 65.56 45.17 10.82
N LEU A 226 64.99 46.11 10.05
CA LEU A 226 65.72 47.30 9.59
C LEU A 226 66.26 48.15 10.74
N VAL A 227 65.48 48.36 11.80
CA VAL A 227 65.92 49.08 13.01
C VAL A 227 67.00 48.29 13.77
N PHE A 228 66.87 46.96 13.86
CA PHE A 228 67.87 46.10 14.51
C PHE A 228 69.19 46.07 13.74
N ASP A 229 69.15 45.97 12.41
CA ASP A 229 70.32 45.99 11.53
C ASP A 229 71.02 47.36 11.59
N GLU A 230 70.26 48.46 11.67
CA GLU A 230 70.80 49.79 11.95
C GLU A 230 71.49 49.88 13.32
N GLU A 231 70.89 49.34 14.40
CA GLU A 231 71.53 49.28 15.72
C GLU A 231 72.79 48.40 15.73
N LEU A 232 72.74 47.26 15.04
CA LEU A 232 73.85 46.32 14.93
C LEU A 232 75.02 46.95 14.16
N ALA A 233 74.74 47.66 13.06
CA ALA A 233 75.74 48.40 12.28
C ALA A 233 76.35 49.58 13.06
N LYS A 234 75.56 50.25 13.91
CA LYS A 234 76.07 51.29 14.83
C LYS A 234 77.01 50.66 15.86
N ARG A 235 76.60 49.57 16.52
CA ARG A 235 77.41 48.86 17.53
C ARG A 235 78.66 48.21 16.93
N SER A 236 78.60 47.68 15.70
CA SER A 236 79.79 47.13 15.03
C SER A 236 80.77 48.25 14.68
N ALA A 237 80.30 49.37 14.13
CA ALA A 237 81.15 50.53 13.84
C ALA A 237 81.75 51.16 15.12
N GLU A 238 81.07 51.09 16.27
CA GLU A 238 81.62 51.48 17.57
C GLU A 238 82.68 50.49 18.08
N ALA A 239 82.43 49.18 17.96
CA ALA A 239 83.40 48.14 18.30
C ALA A 239 84.65 48.21 17.41
N ASP A 240 84.50 48.38 16.09
CA ASP A 240 85.59 48.53 15.12
C ASP A 240 86.43 49.78 15.42
N ARG A 241 85.80 50.90 15.82
CA ARG A 241 86.53 52.10 16.30
C ARG A 241 87.34 51.79 17.54
N HIS A 242 86.75 51.15 18.56
CA HIS A 242 87.48 50.79 19.77
C HIS A 242 88.61 49.78 19.50
N ILE A 243 88.43 48.83 18.59
CA ILE A 243 89.50 47.93 18.14
C ILE A 243 90.61 48.73 17.44
N ALA A 244 90.28 49.66 16.54
CA ALA A 244 91.26 50.52 15.87
C ALA A 244 91.99 51.47 16.84
N GLU A 245 91.32 52.00 17.86
CA GLU A 245 91.90 52.79 18.95
C GLU A 245 92.88 51.95 19.78
N GLN A 246 92.47 50.74 20.20
CA GLN A 246 93.36 49.82 20.94
C GLN A 246 94.53 49.37 20.07
N GLU A 247 94.33 49.10 18.78
CA GLU A 247 95.42 48.82 17.84
C GLU A 247 96.38 50.01 17.71
N ALA A 248 95.89 51.24 17.62
CA ALA A 248 96.73 52.44 17.57
C ALA A 248 97.51 52.67 18.87
N LEU A 249 96.90 52.39 20.03
CA LEU A 249 97.56 52.40 21.34
C LEU A 249 98.60 51.27 21.47
N VAL A 250 98.32 50.07 20.95
CA VAL A 250 99.28 48.94 20.94
C VAL A 250 100.43 49.22 19.97
N LYS A 251 100.16 49.75 18.77
CA LYS A 251 101.18 50.15 17.78
C LYS A 251 102.07 51.26 18.35
N SER A 252 101.52 52.32 18.93
CA SER A 252 102.31 53.41 19.51
C SER A 252 103.09 53.00 20.77
N ARG A 253 102.54 52.14 21.64
CA ARG A 253 103.30 51.54 22.76
C ARG A 253 104.39 50.59 22.26
N GLY A 254 104.12 49.81 21.22
CA GLY A 254 105.10 48.95 20.55
C GLY A 254 106.25 49.76 19.95
N GLU A 255 105.95 50.81 19.20
CA GLU A 255 106.94 51.77 18.70
C GLU A 255 107.76 52.40 19.83
N PHE A 256 107.12 52.81 20.94
CA PHE A 256 107.84 53.38 22.08
C PHE A 256 108.80 52.36 22.71
N VAL A 257 108.36 51.11 22.92
CA VAL A 257 109.22 50.03 23.42
C VAL A 257 110.36 49.74 22.44
N VAL A 258 110.11 49.68 21.13
CA VAL A 258 111.15 49.52 20.11
C VAL A 258 112.14 50.69 20.10
N LYS A 259 111.67 51.93 20.23
CA LYS A 259 112.51 53.15 20.32
C LYS A 259 113.36 53.15 21.60
N VAL A 260 112.81 52.72 22.74
CA VAL A 260 113.56 52.60 24.01
C VAL A 260 114.58 51.45 23.92
N ALA A 261 114.18 50.26 23.46
CA ALA A 261 115.07 49.11 23.30
C ALA A 261 116.19 49.39 22.29
N SER A 262 115.92 50.15 21.22
CA SER A 262 116.93 50.60 20.25
C SER A 262 117.95 51.54 20.89
N ARG A 263 117.51 52.50 21.72
CA ARG A 263 118.41 53.38 22.48
C ARG A 263 119.24 52.63 23.52
N GLU A 264 118.62 51.68 24.23
CA GLU A 264 119.27 50.82 25.21
C GLU A 264 120.34 49.92 24.54
N ALA A 265 120.04 49.36 23.36
CA ALA A 265 120.98 48.59 22.56
C ALA A 265 122.12 49.47 22.00
N GLN A 266 121.81 50.65 21.46
CA GLN A 266 122.81 51.62 20.99
C GLN A 266 123.74 52.06 22.13
N ARG A 267 123.19 52.30 23.32
CA ARG A 267 123.95 52.62 24.53
C ARG A 267 124.90 51.48 24.90
N ARG A 268 124.42 50.24 24.97
CA ARG A 268 125.26 49.07 25.28
C ARG A 268 126.33 48.83 24.22
N ILE A 269 126.04 49.08 22.94
CA ILE A 269 127.03 49.02 21.86
C ILE A 269 128.11 50.10 22.05
N ALA A 270 127.73 51.33 22.40
CA ALA A 270 128.68 52.41 22.69
C ALA A 270 129.53 52.11 23.94
N GLU A 271 128.92 51.58 25.00
CA GLU A 271 129.63 51.13 26.21
C GLU A 271 130.63 50.00 25.89
N ILE A 272 130.25 49.01 25.07
CA ILE A 272 131.16 47.94 24.59
C ILE A 272 132.29 48.51 23.72
N GLN A 273 132.00 49.46 22.82
CA GLN A 273 133.00 50.13 22.00
C GLN A 273 133.99 50.95 22.85
N GLN A 274 133.51 51.60 23.91
CA GLN A 274 134.37 52.34 24.84
C GLN A 274 135.30 51.38 25.62
N HIS A 275 134.78 50.31 26.23
CA HIS A 275 135.62 49.31 26.90
C HIS A 275 136.61 48.64 25.93
N SER A 276 136.21 48.45 24.67
CA SER A 276 137.11 47.94 23.61
C SER A 276 138.24 48.92 23.29
N ALA A 277 137.96 50.23 23.19
CA ALA A 277 138.97 51.26 22.99
C ALA A 277 139.92 51.37 24.20
N GLU A 278 139.38 51.33 25.42
CA GLU A 278 140.16 51.33 26.67
C GLU A 278 141.10 50.12 26.76
N LEU A 279 140.63 48.91 26.38
CA LEU A 279 141.49 47.71 26.30
C LEU A 279 142.59 47.83 25.23
N VAL A 280 142.34 48.51 24.12
CA VAL A 280 143.35 48.77 23.08
C VAL A 280 144.39 49.79 23.55
N GLU A 281 143.97 50.87 24.22
CA GLU A 281 144.86 51.86 24.86
C GLU A 281 145.71 51.22 25.97
N LEU A 282 145.11 50.37 26.82
CA LEU A 282 145.83 49.66 27.87
C LEU A 282 146.91 48.75 27.28
N ARG A 283 146.56 47.95 26.25
CA ARG A 283 147.50 47.10 25.51
C ARG A 283 148.61 47.91 24.84
N ARG A 284 148.29 49.07 24.27
CA ARG A 284 149.29 49.99 23.67
C ARG A 284 150.25 50.55 24.71
N THR A 285 149.74 50.89 25.89
CA THR A 285 150.53 51.41 27.02
C THR A 285 151.49 50.33 27.56
N VAL A 286 151.00 49.12 27.83
CA VAL A 286 151.84 47.98 28.25
C VAL A 286 152.90 47.65 27.18
N SER A 287 152.52 47.69 25.90
CA SER A 287 153.47 47.50 24.79
C SER A 287 154.57 48.56 24.76
N SER A 288 154.25 49.84 25.01
CA SER A 288 155.26 50.90 25.04
C SER A 288 156.19 50.79 26.26
N GLN A 289 155.66 50.41 27.43
CA GLN A 289 156.44 50.25 28.66
C GLN A 289 157.45 49.09 28.54
N LEU A 290 157.06 47.96 27.96
CA LEU A 290 157.97 46.84 27.71
C LEU A 290 159.09 47.18 26.72
N ILE A 291 158.80 47.94 25.66
CA ILE A 291 159.81 48.41 24.71
C ILE A 291 160.77 49.41 25.38
N ALA A 292 160.24 50.38 26.12
CA ALA A 292 161.05 51.38 26.83
C ALA A 292 161.98 50.73 27.87
N ALA A 293 161.45 49.83 28.71
CA ALA A 293 162.23 49.11 29.72
C ALA A 293 163.38 48.30 29.10
N ARG A 294 163.14 47.64 27.95
CA ARG A 294 164.18 46.91 27.23
C ARG A 294 165.27 47.83 26.67
N SER A 295 164.88 48.93 26.02
CA SER A 295 165.85 49.90 25.47
C SER A 295 166.72 50.58 26.54
N ALA A 296 166.17 50.80 27.75
CA ALA A 296 166.91 51.36 28.87
C ALA A 296 167.98 50.40 29.42
N LEU A 297 167.72 49.09 29.39
CA LEU A 297 168.67 48.07 29.85
C LEU A 297 169.78 47.81 28.82
N GLU A 298 169.45 47.73 27.53
CA GLU A 298 170.46 47.56 26.47
C GLU A 298 171.39 48.80 26.37
N ALA A 299 170.88 50.02 26.55
CA ALA A 299 171.68 51.25 26.51
C ALA A 299 172.66 51.45 27.69
N ALA A 300 172.41 50.82 28.86
CA ALA A 300 173.22 50.99 30.06
C ALA A 300 174.50 50.13 30.07
N ALA A 301 174.55 49.05 29.28
CA ALA A 301 175.60 48.04 29.38
C ALA A 301 176.88 48.36 28.59
N GLU A 302 176.80 49.17 27.54
CA GLU A 302 177.81 49.13 26.46
C GLU A 302 178.99 50.13 26.59
N ARG A 303 179.13 50.90 27.68
CA ARG A 303 180.16 51.97 27.78
C ARG A 303 180.81 52.19 29.16
N VAL A 304 181.80 51.32 29.46
CA VAL A 304 183.13 51.67 30.05
C VAL A 304 183.20 52.16 31.53
N PRO A 305 184.03 51.56 32.42
CA PRO A 305 184.60 50.20 32.38
C PRO A 305 184.70 49.43 33.73
N GLY A 306 184.12 48.23 33.79
CA GLY A 306 184.63 47.11 34.63
C GLY A 306 184.14 46.99 36.08
N LEU A 307 184.42 45.82 36.67
CA LEU A 307 184.10 45.35 38.04
C LEU A 307 182.57 45.25 38.31
N VAL A 308 181.95 44.10 38.63
CA VAL A 308 182.44 42.79 39.13
C VAL A 308 181.54 41.66 38.55
N PRO A 309 182.04 40.45 38.21
CA PRO A 309 181.20 39.30 37.84
C PRO A 309 180.38 38.79 39.04
N GLU A 310 179.05 38.65 38.96
CA GLU A 310 178.31 37.65 38.19
C GLU A 310 178.35 36.25 38.84
N GLN A 311 177.27 35.92 39.56
CA GLN A 311 176.88 34.54 39.89
C GLN A 311 175.46 34.30 39.38
N VAL A 312 175.24 33.11 38.82
CA VAL A 312 174.04 32.76 38.04
C VAL A 312 173.23 31.71 38.78
N SER A 313 171.91 31.90 38.87
CA SER A 313 170.94 30.87 39.27
C SER A 313 169.73 30.87 38.33
N SER A 314 169.49 29.74 37.66
CA SER A 314 168.56 29.57 36.54
C SER A 314 167.67 28.31 36.71
N THR A 315 166.70 28.08 35.81
CA THR A 315 165.72 26.95 35.74
C THR A 315 164.62 26.96 36.83
N GLU A 316 163.38 26.44 36.67
CA GLU A 316 162.57 25.93 35.52
C GLU A 316 161.06 25.91 35.95
N ASN A 317 160.01 25.72 35.12
CA ASN A 317 159.86 25.61 33.65
C ASN A 317 158.71 26.57 33.20
N GLY A 318 157.52 26.28 32.61
CA GLY A 318 156.87 25.11 31.99
C GLY A 318 155.47 24.78 32.55
N ALA A 319 154.46 24.28 31.80
CA ALA A 319 154.24 24.19 30.34
C ALA A 319 152.76 23.75 30.06
N ILE A 320 152.30 23.81 28.78
CA ILE A 320 151.16 23.01 28.20
C ILE A 320 149.72 23.43 28.68
N ALA A 321 148.62 23.41 27.89
CA ALA A 321 148.31 22.83 26.57
C ALA A 321 147.51 23.76 25.61
N LEU A 322 147.19 23.25 24.40
CA LEU A 322 146.43 23.92 23.34
C LEU A 322 144.89 23.78 23.44
N ARG A 323 144.21 24.62 22.62
CA ARG A 323 143.02 24.36 21.76
C ARG A 323 141.61 24.71 22.26
N ALA A 324 140.83 25.15 21.26
CA ALA A 324 139.37 25.41 21.20
C ALA A 324 138.89 26.60 22.03
#